data_AF-K9FEG1-F1
#
_entry.id   AF-K9FEG1-F1
#
_cell.length_a   1.000
_cell.length_b   1.000
_cell.length_c   1.000
_cell.angle_alpha   90.00
_cell.angle_beta   90.00
_cell.angle_gamma   90.00
#
_symmetry.space_group_name_H-M   'P 1'
#
loop_
_entity.id
_entity.type
_entity.pdbx_description
1 polymer ?
#
loop_
_entity_poly.entity_id
_entity_poly.type
_entity_poly.pdbx_seq_one_letter_code
_entity_poly.pdbx_strand_id
1 'polypeptide(L)'
;MRIKINQIQLKETKEETKTTHERVAADRHFETQAAIVRIMKSRKALSHAELIAEVINATQSRGVLQPAEIKGEIEKLIEKEYIERKEGTNQYRYVS
;
A
#
# COMPACT_ATOMS: atom_id res chain seq x y z
N MET A 1 15.30 13.56 53.54
CA MET A 1 14.40 14.35 52.67
C MET A 1 14.19 13.57 51.37
N ARG A 2 13.02 12.97 51.16
CA ARG A 2 12.72 12.16 49.96
C ARG A 2 11.99 13.04 48.96
N ILE A 3 12.65 13.37 47.84
CA ILE A 3 12.01 14.05 46.72
C ILE A 3 11.19 13.01 45.96
N LYS A 4 9.86 13.08 46.08
CA LYS A 4 8.94 12.36 45.20
C LYS A 4 8.79 13.20 43.93
N ILE A 5 9.51 12.81 42.88
CA ILE A 5 9.28 13.32 41.54
C ILE A 5 8.02 12.61 41.04
N ASN A 6 6.90 13.34 40.99
CA ASN A 6 5.71 12.88 40.30
C ASN A 6 6.04 12.81 38.80
N GLN A 7 5.96 11.60 38.26
CA GLN A 7 5.95 11.31 36.82
C GLN A 7 5.03 12.30 36.10
N ILE A 8 5.63 13.26 35.40
CA ILE A 8 5.02 13.84 34.21
C ILE A 8 5.11 12.72 33.17
N GLN A 9 4.13 11.82 33.17
CA GLN A 9 4.09 10.72 32.24
C GLN A 9 2.64 10.55 31.77
N LEU A 10 2.48 10.37 30.46
CA LEU A 10 1.27 9.87 29.80
C LEU A 10 0.15 10.86 29.42
N LYS A 11 0.46 12.06 28.93
CA LYS A 11 -0.53 12.79 28.10
C LYS A 11 -0.08 13.06 26.66
N GLU A 12 1.20 13.31 26.40
CA GLU A 12 1.69 13.52 25.03
C GLU A 12 1.79 12.23 24.19
N THR A 13 1.82 11.06 24.82
CA THR A 13 2.09 9.77 24.14
C THR A 13 0.95 9.23 23.28
N LYS A 14 -0.30 9.70 23.48
CA LYS A 14 -1.46 9.17 22.74
C LYS A 14 -1.66 9.81 21.36
N GLU A 15 -1.29 11.07 21.19
CA GLU A 15 -1.40 11.76 19.89
C GLU A 15 -0.25 11.40 18.94
N GLU A 16 0.98 11.24 19.44
CA GLU A 16 2.14 10.79 18.64
C GLU A 16 1.96 9.37 18.07
N THR A 17 1.32 8.47 18.82
CA THR A 17 1.10 7.09 18.36
C THR A 17 0.12 7.04 17.19
N LYS A 18 -0.94 7.88 17.21
CA LYS A 18 -1.92 7.98 16.11
C LYS A 18 -1.30 8.56 14.84
N THR A 19 -0.56 9.66 14.95
CA THR A 19 0.12 10.29 13.81
C THR A 19 1.19 9.37 13.21
N THR A 20 1.88 8.59 14.03
CA THR A 20 2.85 7.60 13.54
C THR A 20 2.17 6.48 12.75
N HIS A 21 1.02 5.97 13.22
CA HIS A 21 0.29 4.91 12.52
C HIS A 21 -0.28 5.35 11.17
N GLU A 22 -0.78 6.58 11.07
CA GLU A 22 -1.30 7.13 9.81
C GLU A 22 -0.20 7.28 8.76
N ARG A 23 0.99 7.73 9.16
CA ARG A 23 2.16 7.82 8.27
C ARG A 23 2.57 6.45 7.74
N VAL A 24 2.62 5.43 8.61
CA VAL A 24 2.96 4.06 8.24
C VAL A 24 1.95 3.46 7.27
N ALA A 25 0.65 3.78 7.43
CA ALA A 25 -0.38 3.34 6.50
C ALA A 25 -0.22 3.99 5.12
N ALA A 26 0.00 5.31 5.07
CA ALA A 26 0.24 6.03 3.83
C ALA A 26 1.46 5.49 3.07
N ASP A 27 2.57 5.27 3.77
CA ASP A 27 3.80 4.70 3.18
C ASP A 27 3.53 3.32 2.56
N ARG A 28 2.70 2.50 3.21
CA ARG A 28 2.30 1.19 2.69
C ARG A 28 1.49 1.30 1.40
N HIS A 29 0.58 2.27 1.30
CA HIS A 29 -0.17 2.52 0.07
C HIS A 29 0.75 2.94 -1.08
N PHE A 30 1.67 3.87 -0.83
CA PHE A 30 2.64 4.31 -1.84
C PHE A 30 3.56 3.18 -2.29
N GLU A 31 4.04 2.36 -1.36
CA GLU A 31 4.86 1.20 -1.69
C GLU A 31 4.10 0.17 -2.52
N THR A 32 2.83 -0.08 -2.19
CA THR A 32 1.96 -0.98 -2.95
C THR A 32 1.76 -0.47 -4.37
N GLN A 33 1.44 0.83 -4.54
CA GLN A 33 1.33 1.45 -5.87
C GLN A 33 2.64 1.31 -6.66
N ALA A 34 3.78 1.59 -6.03
CA ALA A 34 5.08 1.47 -6.67
C ALA A 34 5.42 0.01 -7.05
N ALA A 35 5.03 -0.98 -6.24
CA ALA A 35 5.17 -2.39 -6.57
C ALA A 35 4.32 -2.77 -7.78
N ILE A 36 3.04 -2.37 -7.81
CA ILE A 36 2.13 -2.60 -8.93
C ILE A 36 2.72 -2.01 -10.23
N VAL A 37 3.16 -0.76 -10.21
CA VAL A 37 3.73 -0.09 -11.39
C VAL A 37 5.01 -0.79 -11.87
N ARG A 38 5.91 -1.21 -10.96
CA ARG A 38 7.13 -1.98 -11.33
C ARG A 38 6.80 -3.30 -12.00
N ILE A 39 5.85 -4.07 -11.43
CA ILE A 39 5.39 -5.35 -11.99
C ILE A 39 4.80 -5.12 -13.38
N MET A 40 3.83 -4.20 -13.50
CA MET A 40 3.14 -3.91 -14.76
C MET A 40 4.08 -3.38 -15.84
N LYS A 41 5.04 -2.51 -15.48
CA LYS A 41 6.04 -1.99 -16.42
C LYS A 41 6.92 -3.09 -17.02
N SER A 42 7.23 -4.13 -16.23
CA SER A 42 8.04 -5.28 -16.66
C SER A 42 7.26 -6.30 -17.48
N ARG A 43 6.03 -6.65 -17.05
CA ARG A 43 5.20 -7.68 -17.68
C ARG A 43 4.37 -7.18 -18.87
N LYS A 44 4.18 -5.86 -18.97
CA LYS A 44 3.36 -5.13 -19.96
C LYS A 44 1.86 -5.42 -19.90
N ALA A 45 1.45 -6.67 -19.69
CA ALA A 45 0.07 -7.04 -19.45
C ALA A 45 -0.02 -8.26 -18.53
N LEU A 46 -1.01 -8.25 -17.63
CA LEU A 46 -1.27 -9.35 -16.69
C LEU A 46 -2.77 -9.49 -16.44
N SER A 47 -3.23 -10.69 -16.14
CA SER A 47 -4.58 -10.87 -15.58
C SER A 47 -4.67 -10.32 -14.16
N HIS A 48 -5.89 -10.05 -13.70
CA HIS A 48 -6.15 -9.59 -12.34
C HIS A 48 -5.61 -10.55 -11.28
N ALA A 49 -5.78 -11.87 -11.48
CA ALA A 49 -5.31 -12.88 -10.54
C ALA A 49 -3.77 -12.91 -10.46
N GLU A 50 -3.09 -12.84 -11.61
CA GLU A 50 -1.63 -12.81 -11.67
C GLU A 50 -1.05 -11.54 -11.05
N LEU A 51 -1.66 -10.37 -11.33
CA LEU A 51 -1.22 -9.11 -10.75
C LEU A 51 -1.34 -9.12 -9.23
N ILE A 52 -2.45 -9.61 -8.67
CA ILE A 52 -2.61 -9.73 -7.21
C ILE A 52 -1.54 -10.66 -6.62
N ALA A 53 -1.31 -11.83 -7.22
CA ALA A 53 -0.33 -12.78 -6.72
C ALA A 53 1.10 -12.20 -6.71
N GLU A 54 1.51 -11.54 -7.80
CA GLU A 54 2.82 -10.88 -7.92
C GLU A 54 2.98 -9.75 -6.88
N VAL A 55 1.93 -8.94 -6.65
CA VAL A 55 1.97 -7.85 -5.67
C VAL A 55 2.05 -8.37 -4.23
N ILE A 56 1.29 -9.43 -3.89
CA ILE A 56 1.39 -10.08 -2.59
C ILE A 56 2.82 -10.58 -2.38
N ASN A 57 3.39 -11.29 -3.34
CA ASN A 57 4.76 -11.79 -3.23
C ASN A 57 5.80 -10.66 -3.09
N ALA A 58 5.59 -9.53 -3.78
CA ALA A 58 6.50 -8.38 -3.68
C ALA A 58 6.41 -7.64 -2.32
N THR A 59 5.28 -7.73 -1.63
CA THR A 59 5.00 -6.96 -0.38
C THR A 59 5.05 -7.81 0.89
N GLN A 60 5.10 -9.14 0.76
CA GLN A 60 5.16 -10.11 1.86
C GLN A 60 6.18 -9.79 2.96
N SER A 61 7.36 -9.26 2.59
CA SER A 61 8.43 -8.94 3.55
C SER A 61 8.09 -7.78 4.50
N ARG A 62 7.09 -6.95 4.17
CA ARG A 62 6.73 -5.73 4.91
C ARG A 62 5.34 -5.79 5.54
N GLY A 63 4.57 -6.81 5.22
CA GLY A 63 3.23 -7.06 5.74
C GLY A 63 2.34 -7.70 4.70
N VAL A 64 1.44 -8.58 5.15
CA VAL A 64 0.46 -9.22 4.26
C VAL A 64 -0.64 -8.20 3.93
N LEU A 65 -0.61 -7.67 2.72
CA LEU A 65 -1.70 -6.85 2.18
C LEU A 65 -2.91 -7.72 1.86
N GLN A 66 -4.10 -7.20 2.17
CA GLN A 66 -5.33 -7.88 1.77
C GLN A 66 -5.55 -7.68 0.26
N PRO A 67 -6.06 -8.70 -0.46
CA PRO A 67 -6.41 -8.56 -1.88
C PRO A 67 -7.36 -7.38 -2.17
N ALA A 68 -8.23 -7.04 -1.21
CA ALA A 68 -9.13 -5.90 -1.30
C ALA A 68 -8.39 -4.55 -1.35
N GLU A 69 -7.31 -4.41 -0.57
CA GLU A 69 -6.47 -3.20 -0.57
C GLU A 69 -5.74 -3.06 -1.92
N ILE A 70 -5.15 -4.15 -2.41
CA ILE A 70 -4.47 -4.18 -3.72
C ILE A 70 -5.43 -3.80 -4.83
N LYS A 71 -6.66 -4.32 -4.81
CA LYS A 71 -7.71 -3.95 -5.77
C LYS A 71 -7.99 -2.44 -5.74
N GLY A 72 -8.13 -1.85 -4.55
CA GLY A 72 -8.33 -0.40 -4.41
C GLY A 72 -7.16 0.41 -4.99
N GLU A 73 -5.92 -0.04 -4.80
CA GLU A 73 -4.75 0.62 -5.40
C GLU A 73 -4.67 0.47 -6.91
N ILE A 74 -5.12 -0.66 -7.47
CA ILE A 74 -5.21 -0.84 -8.93
C ILE A 74 -6.20 0.15 -9.55
N GLU A 75 -7.39 0.32 -8.95
CA GLU A 75 -8.38 1.28 -9.48
C GLU A 75 -7.82 2.72 -9.48
N LYS A 76 -7.13 3.13 -8.40
CA LYS A 76 -6.44 4.43 -8.35
C LYS A 76 -5.36 4.59 -9.42
N LEU A 77 -4.66 3.51 -9.77
CA LEU A 77 -3.64 3.54 -10.83
C LEU A 77 -4.27 3.58 -12.23
N ILE A 78 -5.50 3.09 -12.40
CA ILE A 78 -6.28 3.26 -13.62
C ILE A 78 -6.74 4.71 -13.76
N GLU A 79 -7.26 5.31 -12.69
CA GLU A 79 -7.66 6.73 -12.67
C GLU A 79 -6.50 7.68 -12.97
N LYS A 80 -5.28 7.30 -12.55
CA LYS A 80 -4.04 8.04 -12.83
C LYS A 80 -3.39 7.68 -14.17
N GLU A 81 -4.05 6.89 -15.02
CA GLU A 81 -3.59 6.50 -16.35
C GLU A 81 -2.24 5.74 -16.38
N TYR A 82 -1.82 5.12 -15.27
CA TYR A 82 -0.63 4.25 -15.27
C TYR A 82 -0.92 2.87 -15.88
N ILE A 83 -2.17 2.43 -15.76
CA ILE A 83 -2.65 1.10 -16.14
C ILE A 83 -4.02 1.25 -16.79
N GLU A 84 -4.29 0.49 -17.84
CA GLU A 84 -5.61 0.38 -18.46
C GLU A 84 -6.18 -1.02 -18.23
N ARG A 85 -7.50 -1.10 -18.05
CA ARG A 85 -8.22 -2.37 -18.12
C ARG A 85 -8.61 -2.60 -19.58
N LYS A 86 -8.22 -3.76 -20.12
CA LYS A 86 -8.63 -4.14 -21.47
C LYS A 86 -10.11 -4.49 -21.47
N GLU A 87 -10.88 -3.75 -22.26
CA GLU A 87 -12.33 -3.88 -22.37
C GLU A 87 -12.76 -5.33 -22.67
N GLY A 88 -13.80 -5.81 -21.96
CA GLY A 88 -14.29 -7.18 -22.09
C GLY A 88 -13.42 -8.27 -21.48
N THR A 89 -12.34 -7.92 -20.75
CA THR A 89 -11.44 -8.88 -20.11
C THR A 89 -11.03 -8.48 -18.68
N ASN A 90 -10.54 -9.44 -17.90
CA ASN A 90 -9.92 -9.20 -16.58
C ASN A 90 -8.41 -8.95 -16.69
N GLN A 91 -7.96 -8.34 -17.80
CA GLN A 91 -6.56 -8.08 -18.08
C GLN A 91 -6.23 -6.60 -17.92
N TYR A 92 -5.10 -6.33 -17.29
CA TYR A 92 -4.52 -5.00 -17.16
C TYR A 92 -3.35 -4.85 -18.12
N ARG A 93 -3.14 -3.64 -18.62
CA ARG A 93 -2.00 -3.27 -19.45
C ARG A 93 -1.34 -2.00 -18.93
N TYR A 94 -0.02 -1.95 -18.97
CA TYR A 94 0.73 -0.75 -18.62
C TYR A 94 0.62 0.28 -19.75
N VAL A 95 0.23 1.51 -19.41
CA VAL A 95 -0.09 2.57 -20.39
C VAL A 95 1.12 3.49 -20.65
N SER A 96 1.96 3.70 -19.63
CA SER A 96 3.15 4.57 -19.63
C SER A 96 2.89 6.06 -19.74
#